data_AF-A0A7J8G328-F1
#
_entry.id   AF-A0A7J8G328-F1
#
_cell.length_a   1.000
_cell.length_b   1.000
_cell.length_c   1.000
_cell.angle_alpha   90.00
_cell.angle_beta   90.00
_cell.angle_gamma   90.00
#
_symmetry.space_group_name_H-M   'P 1'
#
loop_
_entity.id
_entity.type
_entity.pdbx_description
1 polymer ?
#
loop_
_entity_poly.entity_id
_entity_poly.type
_entity_poly.pdbx_seq_one_letter_code
_entity_poly.pdbx_strand_id
1 'polypeptide(L)'
;MGTRWTCHGPSLLVLFCYGQLLPWLRTEGYQSSGKLYHETVAKEFLQFYEHTAQVVWNQFMEATWNYVTNITKKNRNEMLHKDTEKSQHMLYFGTRARLFKNASFQDPSIKRMLSKLQNIDKAALPKDELREYNKILAYMEKTYSTAQVCLNEGPCMPLEPDLEEVMATSRDNSAPKEATFAAFPSPSHSGQRGPIRHCGSEWQRHSQPRTPSLSPGLQQKSH
;
A
#
# COMPACT_ATOMS: atom_id res chain seq x y z
N MET A 1 55.71 8.74 2.69
CA MET A 1 55.61 7.35 3.18
C MET A 1 56.48 7.23 4.42
N GLY A 2 55.93 6.80 5.57
CA GLY A 2 56.68 6.57 6.82
C GLY A 2 57.26 7.83 7.50
N THR A 3 57.38 7.94 8.83
CA THR A 3 56.97 7.07 9.95
C THR A 3 56.54 7.95 11.15
N ARG A 4 55.96 7.35 12.20
CA ARG A 4 55.36 8.03 13.37
C ARG A 4 55.75 7.32 14.67
N TRP A 5 55.73 8.05 15.79
CA TRP A 5 55.87 7.58 17.20
C TRP A 5 57.34 7.38 17.68
N THR A 6 57.70 7.62 18.94
CA THR A 6 57.01 7.27 20.22
C THR A 6 56.81 8.40 21.24
N CYS A 7 56.07 8.08 22.32
CA CYS A 7 55.55 9.00 23.35
C CYS A 7 56.26 8.83 24.70
N HIS A 8 56.03 9.74 25.66
CA HIS A 8 55.90 9.41 27.09
C HIS A 8 55.02 10.43 27.84
N GLY A 9 54.04 9.94 28.62
CA GLY A 9 53.44 10.64 29.77
C GLY A 9 54.07 10.14 31.09
N PRO A 10 53.49 10.32 32.29
CA PRO A 10 52.12 10.73 32.64
C PRO A 10 52.10 12.09 33.41
N SER A 11 51.12 12.53 34.25
CA SER A 11 49.89 11.93 34.81
C SER A 11 48.84 13.00 35.22
N LEU A 12 47.66 12.56 35.66
CA LEU A 12 46.71 13.32 36.46
C LEU A 12 47.06 13.23 37.96
N LEU A 13 46.99 14.34 38.72
CA LEU A 13 46.70 14.36 40.18
C LEU A 13 46.59 15.79 40.81
N VAL A 14 45.87 16.72 40.16
CA VAL A 14 45.31 17.89 40.88
C VAL A 14 43.79 17.86 40.74
N LEU A 15 43.18 17.10 41.66
CA LEU A 15 41.75 16.96 41.82
C LEU A 15 41.10 18.32 42.17
N PHE A 16 39.91 18.56 41.60
CA PHE A 16 38.71 19.01 42.33
C PHE A 16 38.94 20.01 43.50
N CYS A 17 39.11 21.30 43.20
CA CYS A 17 38.96 22.37 44.21
C CYS A 17 38.16 23.61 43.76
N TYR A 18 37.84 23.79 42.47
CA TYR A 18 37.10 24.95 41.97
C TYR A 18 35.76 24.56 41.30
N GLY A 19 35.06 23.64 41.95
CA GLY A 19 33.75 23.13 41.54
C GLY A 19 32.58 23.67 42.38
N GLN A 20 32.63 24.92 42.86
CA GLN A 20 31.51 25.61 43.54
C GLN A 20 31.83 27.11 43.78
N LEU A 21 31.41 28.00 42.86
CA LEU A 21 30.80 29.33 43.11
C LEU A 21 30.71 30.16 41.81
N LEU A 22 29.70 29.89 40.97
CA LEU A 22 29.12 30.91 40.08
C LEU A 22 27.61 30.65 39.90
N PRO A 23 26.74 31.14 40.81
CA PRO A 23 25.28 31.14 40.62
C PRO A 23 24.77 32.00 39.45
N TRP A 24 25.66 32.45 38.57
CA TRP A 24 25.43 33.48 37.55
C TRP A 24 25.52 32.99 36.11
N LEU A 25 25.72 31.68 35.89
CA LEU A 25 25.41 31.06 34.59
C LEU A 25 23.91 30.81 34.44
N ARG A 26 23.13 31.89 34.60
CA ARG A 26 21.82 32.04 33.97
C ARG A 26 22.08 32.31 32.49
N THR A 27 22.26 31.26 31.70
CA THR A 27 21.73 31.30 30.33
C THR A 27 20.24 31.07 30.45
N GLU A 28 19.48 32.15 30.41
CA GLU A 28 18.02 32.10 30.25
C GLU A 28 17.67 31.13 29.12
N GLY A 29 16.60 30.36 29.33
CA GLY A 29 16.25 29.25 28.44
C GLY A 29 16.20 29.73 27.00
N TYR A 30 16.95 29.05 26.13
CA TYR A 30 16.87 29.22 24.68
C TYR A 30 15.44 28.84 24.24
N GLN A 31 14.55 29.83 24.28
CA GLN A 31 13.23 29.83 23.69
C GLN A 31 13.41 29.72 22.17
N SER A 32 13.68 28.49 21.72
CA SER A 32 13.77 28.09 20.33
C SER A 32 12.39 28.16 19.66
N SER A 33 11.85 29.38 19.54
CA SER A 33 10.74 29.79 18.65
C SER A 33 9.55 28.84 18.56
N GLY A 34 9.30 28.05 19.61
CA GLY A 34 8.28 27.03 19.66
C GLY A 34 6.95 27.67 20.00
N LYS A 35 6.27 28.25 19.00
CA LYS A 35 4.87 28.70 19.13
C LYS A 35 4.02 27.56 19.68
N LEU A 36 3.77 27.58 20.99
CA LEU A 36 2.84 26.69 21.65
C LEU A 36 1.44 27.16 21.26
N TYR A 37 0.92 26.62 20.17
CA TYR A 37 -0.45 26.90 19.75
C TYR A 37 -1.40 26.44 20.85
N HIS A 38 -2.16 27.39 21.41
CA HIS A 38 -3.16 27.12 22.42
C HIS A 38 -4.31 26.26 21.88
N GLU A 39 -5.01 25.58 22.77
CA GLU A 39 -6.12 24.67 22.46
C GLU A 39 -7.26 25.37 21.70
N THR A 40 -7.52 26.65 21.96
CA THR A 40 -8.47 27.47 21.18
C THR A 40 -8.09 27.56 19.71
N VAL A 41 -6.80 27.79 19.41
CA VAL A 41 -6.29 27.87 18.03
C VAL A 41 -6.32 26.49 17.37
N ALA A 42 -6.10 25.42 18.13
CA ALA A 42 -6.30 24.05 17.66
C ALA A 42 -7.76 23.78 17.27
N LYS A 43 -8.73 24.28 18.06
CA LYS A 43 -10.16 24.15 17.77
C LYS A 43 -10.55 24.87 16.48
N GLU A 44 -10.13 26.13 16.31
CA GLU A 44 -10.36 26.90 15.08
C GLU A 44 -9.73 26.23 13.85
N PHE A 45 -8.49 25.73 13.99
CA PHE A 45 -7.79 24.98 12.95
C PHE A 45 -8.54 23.69 12.55
N LEU A 46 -9.09 22.95 13.53
CA LEU A 46 -9.88 21.74 13.29
C LEU A 46 -11.24 22.05 12.63
N GLN A 47 -11.93 23.12 13.02
CA GLN A 47 -13.16 23.56 12.37
C GLN A 47 -12.93 23.95 10.90
N PHE A 48 -11.82 24.65 10.62
CA PHE A 48 -11.42 24.97 9.25
C PHE A 48 -11.01 23.73 8.44
N TYR A 49 -10.33 22.76 9.09
CA TYR A 49 -10.08 21.45 8.48
C TYR A 49 -11.39 20.75 8.12
N GLU A 50 -12.34 20.63 9.05
CA GLU A 50 -13.59 19.91 8.87
C GLU A 50 -14.40 20.44 7.68
N HIS A 51 -14.64 21.75 7.64
CA HIS A 51 -15.36 22.41 6.54
C HIS A 51 -14.69 22.20 5.17
N THR A 52 -13.36 22.36 5.09
CA THR A 52 -12.64 22.20 3.81
C THR A 52 -12.46 20.74 3.42
N ALA A 53 -12.28 19.84 4.38
CA ALA A 53 -12.19 18.40 4.18
C ALA A 53 -13.50 17.85 3.61
N GLN A 54 -14.66 18.26 4.14
CA GLN A 54 -15.95 17.80 3.65
C GLN A 54 -16.10 18.01 2.13
N VAL A 55 -15.71 19.19 1.62
CA VAL A 55 -15.77 19.51 0.18
C VAL A 55 -14.77 18.68 -0.62
N VAL A 56 -13.50 18.64 -0.21
CA VAL A 56 -12.43 17.95 -0.95
C VAL A 56 -12.64 16.43 -0.97
N TRP A 57 -13.04 15.84 0.16
CA TRP A 57 -13.34 14.40 0.23
C TRP A 57 -14.62 14.04 -0.51
N ASN A 58 -15.66 14.89 -0.51
CA ASN A 58 -16.87 14.64 -1.29
C ASN A 58 -16.56 14.58 -2.79
N GLN A 59 -15.83 15.55 -3.35
CA GLN A 59 -15.42 15.55 -4.76
C GLN A 59 -14.54 14.35 -5.12
N PHE A 60 -13.63 13.95 -4.23
CA PHE A 60 -12.82 12.75 -4.43
C PHE A 60 -13.66 11.47 -4.41
N MET A 61 -14.61 11.34 -3.48
CA MET A 61 -15.50 10.19 -3.42
C MET A 61 -16.42 10.10 -4.63
N GLU A 62 -16.94 11.23 -5.12
CA GLU A 62 -17.74 11.29 -6.36
C GLU A 62 -16.92 10.85 -7.59
N ALA A 63 -15.71 11.39 -7.77
CA ALA A 63 -14.84 10.99 -8.87
C ALA A 63 -14.43 9.51 -8.80
N THR A 64 -14.23 8.98 -7.59
CA THR A 64 -13.95 7.57 -7.34
C THR A 64 -15.16 6.69 -7.67
N TRP A 65 -16.35 7.06 -7.19
CA TRP A 65 -17.61 6.38 -7.50
C TRP A 65 -17.87 6.29 -9.00
N ASN A 66 -17.66 7.41 -9.72
CA ASN A 66 -17.76 7.47 -11.18
C ASN A 66 -16.74 6.60 -11.91
N TYR A 67 -15.59 6.27 -11.30
CA TYR A 67 -14.62 5.34 -11.87
C TYR A 67 -15.00 3.88 -11.59
N VAL A 68 -15.31 3.50 -10.35
CA VAL A 68 -15.61 2.11 -10.00
C VAL A 68 -16.93 1.61 -10.60
N THR A 69 -17.92 2.49 -10.79
CA THR A 69 -19.17 2.17 -11.50
C THR A 69 -19.05 2.23 -13.02
N ASN A 70 -18.02 2.89 -13.56
CA ASN A 70 -17.83 3.07 -15.00
C ASN A 70 -16.32 3.22 -15.34
N ILE A 71 -15.65 2.07 -15.50
CA ILE A 71 -14.19 1.94 -15.60
C ILE A 71 -13.69 2.44 -16.98
N THR A 72 -13.57 3.75 -17.13
CA THR A 72 -13.06 4.41 -18.36
C THR A 72 -11.77 5.18 -18.11
N LYS A 73 -10.99 5.41 -19.19
CA LYS A 73 -9.77 6.25 -19.13
C LYS A 73 -10.08 7.68 -18.67
N LYS A 74 -11.25 8.22 -19.01
CA LYS A 74 -11.69 9.55 -18.58
C LYS A 74 -11.90 9.59 -17.06
N ASN A 75 -12.77 8.71 -16.55
CA ASN A 75 -13.13 8.69 -15.12
C ASN A 75 -11.92 8.35 -14.25
N ARG A 76 -11.04 7.44 -14.71
CA ARG A 76 -9.76 7.15 -14.05
C ARG A 76 -8.87 8.39 -13.91
N ASN A 77 -8.75 9.19 -14.97
CA ASN A 77 -7.92 10.38 -14.95
C ASN A 77 -8.51 11.46 -14.02
N GLU A 78 -9.84 11.60 -13.97
CA GLU A 78 -10.54 12.51 -13.04
C GLU A 78 -10.35 12.08 -11.58
N MET A 79 -10.54 10.79 -11.26
CA MET A 79 -10.27 10.22 -9.94
C MET A 79 -8.82 10.47 -9.50
N LEU A 80 -7.84 10.23 -10.37
CA LEU A 80 -6.42 10.49 -10.07
C LEU A 80 -6.11 11.98 -9.86
N HIS A 81 -6.84 12.86 -10.56
CA HIS A 81 -6.75 14.31 -10.35
C HIS A 81 -7.30 14.68 -8.96
N LYS A 82 -8.49 14.21 -8.60
CA LYS A 82 -9.11 14.45 -7.28
C LYS A 82 -8.35 13.83 -6.11
N ASP A 83 -7.74 12.66 -6.25
CA ASP A 83 -6.86 12.12 -5.20
C ASP A 83 -5.59 12.98 -5.02
N THR A 84 -5.10 13.62 -6.10
CA THR A 84 -3.97 14.57 -6.00
C THR A 84 -4.36 15.82 -5.20
N GLU A 85 -5.53 16.42 -5.47
CA GLU A 85 -6.07 17.55 -4.69
C GLU A 85 -6.27 17.15 -3.21
N LYS A 86 -6.86 15.97 -2.97
CA LYS A 86 -7.06 15.41 -1.63
C LYS A 86 -5.75 15.17 -0.88
N SER A 87 -4.72 14.63 -1.55
CA SER A 87 -3.41 14.44 -0.96
C SER A 87 -2.70 15.75 -0.64
N GLN A 88 -2.85 16.79 -1.45
CA GLN A 88 -2.31 18.13 -1.13
C GLN A 88 -2.99 18.73 0.11
N HIS A 89 -4.30 18.57 0.23
CA HIS A 89 -5.06 18.97 1.43
C HIS A 89 -4.57 18.22 2.68
N MET A 90 -4.47 16.88 2.60
CA MET A 90 -3.94 16.05 3.69
C MET A 90 -2.51 16.45 4.11
N LEU A 91 -1.61 16.71 3.13
CA LEU A 91 -0.22 17.12 3.41
C LEU A 91 -0.16 18.48 4.10
N TYR A 92 -0.93 19.47 3.63
CA TYR A 92 -1.01 20.80 4.21
C TYR A 92 -1.52 20.77 5.66
N PHE A 93 -2.66 20.11 5.89
CA PHE A 93 -3.25 20.03 7.22
C PHE A 93 -2.43 19.17 8.17
N GLY A 94 -1.91 18.02 7.73
CA GLY A 94 -1.13 17.14 8.59
C GLY A 94 0.24 17.71 8.97
N THR A 95 0.90 18.44 8.07
CA THR A 95 2.15 19.16 8.39
C THR A 95 1.89 20.27 9.41
N ARG A 96 0.76 20.99 9.30
CA ARG A 96 0.34 21.98 10.31
C ARG A 96 -0.08 21.34 11.63
N ALA A 97 -0.75 20.20 11.61
CA ALA A 97 -1.17 19.47 12.81
C ALA A 97 0.02 19.05 13.69
N ARG A 98 1.20 18.81 13.09
CA ARG A 98 2.47 18.52 13.80
C ARG A 98 3.04 19.71 14.59
N LEU A 99 2.58 20.94 14.34
CA LEU A 99 2.99 22.14 15.08
C LEU A 99 2.29 22.25 16.45
N PHE A 100 1.17 21.56 16.64
CA PHE A 100 0.40 21.57 17.89
C PHE A 100 0.95 20.53 18.88
N LYS A 101 1.53 21.00 20.00
CA LYS A 101 1.91 20.15 21.13
C LYS A 101 0.67 19.74 21.94
N ASN A 102 -0.11 18.81 21.40
CA ASN A 102 -1.42 18.42 21.93
C ASN A 102 -1.39 17.69 23.29
N ALA A 103 -0.22 17.24 23.78
CA ALA A 103 -0.09 16.55 25.07
C ALA A 103 -0.61 17.37 26.28
N SER A 104 -0.58 18.70 26.19
CA SER A 104 -1.08 19.62 27.23
C SER A 104 -2.51 20.09 27.03
N PHE A 105 -3.23 19.61 26.01
CA PHE A 105 -4.63 19.99 25.77
C PHE A 105 -5.57 19.19 26.67
N GLN A 106 -6.68 19.79 27.09
CA GLN A 106 -7.65 19.16 27.98
C GLN A 106 -8.62 18.27 27.20
N ASP A 107 -9.23 18.80 26.13
CA ASP A 107 -10.26 18.14 25.34
C ASP A 107 -9.72 16.86 24.65
N PRO A 108 -10.22 15.67 25.00
CA PRO A 108 -9.79 14.42 24.38
C PRO A 108 -10.16 14.32 22.90
N SER A 109 -11.21 15.02 22.44
CA SER A 109 -11.61 15.05 21.02
C SER A 109 -10.59 15.81 20.17
N ILE A 110 -10.18 17.01 20.61
CA ILE A 110 -9.14 17.83 19.94
C ILE A 110 -7.82 17.06 19.88
N LYS A 111 -7.41 16.42 20.98
CA LYS A 111 -6.22 15.54 21.02
C LYS A 111 -6.29 14.42 19.99
N ARG A 112 -7.42 13.69 19.94
CA ARG A 112 -7.64 12.57 19.02
C ARG A 112 -7.64 13.02 17.55
N MET A 113 -8.33 14.12 17.24
CA MET A 113 -8.40 14.67 15.88
C MET A 113 -7.03 15.13 15.39
N LEU A 114 -6.29 15.90 16.19
CA LEU A 114 -4.92 16.31 15.82
C LEU A 114 -3.96 15.12 15.66
N SER A 115 -4.01 14.15 16.57
CA SER A 115 -3.19 12.93 16.46
C SER A 115 -3.46 12.19 15.16
N LYS A 116 -4.74 12.08 14.74
CA LYS A 116 -5.10 11.47 13.45
C LYS A 116 -4.59 12.28 12.25
N LEU A 117 -4.62 13.62 12.30
CA LEU A 117 -4.11 14.48 11.23
C LEU A 117 -2.57 14.47 11.12
N GLN A 118 -1.85 14.28 12.22
CA GLN A 118 -0.38 14.24 12.22
C GLN A 118 0.18 13.06 11.40
N ASN A 119 -0.60 11.99 11.22
CA ASN A 119 -0.31 10.96 10.25
C ASN A 119 -0.84 11.36 8.86
N ILE A 120 0.08 11.51 7.91
CA ILE A 120 -0.18 12.00 6.56
C ILE A 120 -0.35 10.82 5.57
N ASP A 121 -0.07 9.59 6.02
CA ASP A 121 -0.12 8.36 5.22
C ASP A 121 0.61 8.53 3.86
N LYS A 122 0.04 8.02 2.76
CA LYS A 122 0.62 8.12 1.40
C LYS A 122 0.89 9.54 0.92
N ALA A 123 0.21 10.56 1.46
CA ALA A 123 0.38 11.95 1.03
C ALA A 123 1.72 12.57 1.50
N ALA A 124 2.52 11.84 2.29
CA ALA A 124 3.90 12.20 2.60
C ALA A 124 4.90 11.85 1.47
N LEU A 125 4.50 11.04 0.48
CA LEU A 125 5.35 10.67 -0.66
C LEU A 125 5.64 11.88 -1.58
N PRO A 126 6.82 11.92 -2.22
CA PRO A 126 7.09 12.84 -3.33
C PRO A 126 6.02 12.78 -4.42
N LYS A 127 5.79 13.90 -5.12
CA LYS A 127 4.70 14.06 -6.09
C LYS A 127 4.69 12.98 -7.19
N ASP A 128 5.86 12.60 -7.70
CA ASP A 128 5.97 11.59 -8.77
C ASP A 128 5.73 10.17 -8.24
N GLU A 129 6.24 9.84 -7.04
CA GLU A 129 6.00 8.55 -6.36
C GLU A 129 4.53 8.38 -5.96
N LEU A 130 3.91 9.42 -5.40
CA LEU A 130 2.47 9.42 -5.08
C LEU A 130 1.62 9.16 -6.34
N ARG A 131 1.97 9.82 -7.46
CA ARG A 131 1.29 9.61 -8.75
C ARG A 131 1.48 8.18 -9.27
N GLU A 132 2.66 7.59 -9.10
CA GLU A 132 2.93 6.20 -9.47
C GLU A 132 2.16 5.22 -8.59
N TYR A 133 2.24 5.37 -7.27
CA TYR A 133 1.48 4.59 -6.28
C TYR A 133 -0.02 4.58 -6.60
N ASN A 134 -0.62 5.75 -6.86
CA ASN A 134 -2.03 5.86 -7.20
C ASN A 134 -2.39 5.20 -8.55
N LYS A 135 -1.49 5.25 -9.55
CA LYS A 135 -1.66 4.52 -10.81
C LYS A 135 -1.60 3.01 -10.62
N ILE A 136 -0.71 2.53 -9.73
CA ILE A 136 -0.57 1.10 -9.41
C ILE A 136 -1.84 0.61 -8.71
N LEU A 137 -2.38 1.34 -7.73
CA LEU A 137 -3.67 1.01 -7.10
C LEU A 137 -4.79 0.88 -8.13
N ALA A 138 -5.01 1.92 -8.95
CA ALA A 138 -6.07 1.93 -9.96
C ALA A 138 -5.86 0.85 -11.05
N TYR A 139 -4.62 0.43 -11.30
CA TYR A 139 -4.29 -0.68 -12.21
C TYR A 139 -4.62 -2.04 -11.58
N MET A 140 -4.27 -2.27 -10.31
CA MET A 140 -4.59 -3.52 -9.60
C MET A 140 -6.10 -3.70 -9.44
N GLU A 141 -6.80 -2.65 -9.01
CA GLU A 141 -8.26 -2.62 -8.89
C GLU A 141 -8.95 -2.92 -10.22
N LYS A 142 -8.52 -2.27 -11.32
CA LYS A 142 -9.01 -2.59 -12.67
C LYS A 142 -8.71 -4.04 -13.05
N THR A 143 -7.47 -4.49 -12.82
CA THR A 143 -7.04 -5.84 -13.24
C THR A 143 -7.89 -6.90 -12.56
N TYR A 144 -8.21 -6.73 -11.26
CA TYR A 144 -9.08 -7.63 -10.51
C TYR A 144 -10.53 -7.55 -10.99
N SER A 145 -11.13 -6.35 -11.02
CA SER A 145 -12.55 -6.14 -11.38
C SER A 145 -12.89 -6.45 -12.84
N THR A 146 -11.92 -6.45 -13.75
CA THR A 146 -12.12 -6.83 -15.16
C THR A 146 -11.42 -8.14 -15.55
N ALA A 147 -10.97 -8.94 -14.58
CA ALA A 147 -10.40 -10.27 -14.84
C ALA A 147 -11.48 -11.23 -15.36
N GLN A 148 -11.10 -12.06 -16.32
CA GLN A 148 -11.93 -13.14 -16.84
C GLN A 148 -11.09 -14.41 -17.00
N VAL A 149 -11.71 -15.57 -16.75
CA VAL A 149 -11.11 -16.89 -16.96
C VAL A 149 -11.81 -17.53 -18.14
N CYS A 150 -11.05 -17.90 -19.17
CA CYS A 150 -11.56 -18.55 -20.37
C CYS A 150 -11.29 -20.06 -20.30
N LEU A 151 -12.32 -20.86 -20.57
CA LEU A 151 -12.17 -22.30 -20.75
C LEU A 151 -11.61 -22.60 -22.15
N ASN A 152 -10.89 -23.73 -22.30
CA ASN A 152 -10.32 -24.13 -23.60
C ASN A 152 -11.39 -24.29 -24.70
N GLU A 153 -12.57 -24.75 -24.32
CA GLU A 153 -13.75 -24.96 -25.18
C GLU A 153 -14.99 -24.39 -24.50
N GLY A 154 -15.02 -23.07 -24.28
CA GLY A 154 -16.15 -22.42 -23.61
C GLY A 154 -16.05 -20.88 -23.55
N PRO A 155 -17.05 -20.20 -22.94
CA PRO A 155 -17.02 -18.76 -22.76
C PRO A 155 -15.95 -18.31 -21.76
N CYS A 156 -15.55 -17.04 -21.85
CA CYS A 156 -14.79 -16.37 -20.81
C CYS A 156 -15.75 -15.85 -19.73
N MET A 157 -15.52 -16.25 -18.48
CA MET A 157 -16.35 -15.91 -17.33
C MET A 157 -15.63 -14.85 -16.46
N PRO A 158 -16.28 -13.73 -16.08
CA PRO A 158 -15.76 -12.80 -15.09
C PRO A 158 -15.79 -13.39 -13.68
N LEU A 159 -15.02 -12.80 -12.76
CA LEU A 159 -15.00 -13.24 -11.36
C LEU A 159 -16.40 -13.19 -10.71
N GLU A 160 -17.09 -12.07 -10.88
CA GLU A 160 -18.43 -11.82 -10.36
C GLU A 160 -19.40 -11.57 -11.55
N PRO A 161 -20.60 -12.18 -11.58
CA PRO A 161 -21.09 -13.24 -10.68
C PRO A 161 -20.65 -14.67 -11.10
N ASP A 162 -20.26 -14.86 -12.37
CA ASP A 162 -20.19 -16.17 -13.01
C ASP A 162 -19.25 -17.18 -12.31
N LEU A 163 -17.99 -16.81 -12.07
CA LEU A 163 -17.02 -17.71 -11.44
C LEU A 163 -17.33 -17.92 -9.95
N GLU A 164 -17.86 -16.91 -9.25
CA GLU A 164 -18.34 -17.04 -7.88
C GLU A 164 -19.47 -18.09 -7.79
N GLU A 165 -20.47 -18.05 -8.68
CA GLU A 165 -21.56 -19.01 -8.72
C GLU A 165 -21.06 -20.43 -9.01
N VAL A 166 -20.15 -20.61 -9.98
CA VAL A 166 -19.54 -21.90 -10.30
C VAL A 166 -18.81 -22.48 -9.09
N MET A 167 -18.05 -21.65 -8.36
CA MET A 167 -17.31 -22.09 -7.17
C MET A 167 -18.25 -22.46 -6.02
N ALA A 168 -19.32 -21.69 -5.81
CA ALA A 168 -20.29 -21.87 -4.73
C ALA A 168 -21.27 -23.05 -4.95
N THR A 169 -21.77 -23.25 -6.17
CA THR A 169 -22.92 -24.14 -6.42
C THR A 169 -22.53 -25.52 -6.97
N SER A 170 -21.51 -25.60 -7.84
CA SER A 170 -21.14 -26.86 -8.48
C SER A 170 -20.65 -27.88 -7.44
N ARG A 171 -20.97 -29.15 -7.65
CA ARG A 171 -20.47 -30.29 -6.86
C ARG A 171 -19.49 -31.16 -7.63
N ASP A 172 -19.23 -30.77 -8.87
CA ASP A 172 -18.37 -31.48 -9.79
C ASP A 172 -16.95 -30.91 -9.69
N ASN A 173 -15.95 -31.76 -9.53
CA ASN A 173 -14.53 -31.38 -9.50
C ASN A 173 -13.99 -31.21 -10.93
N SER A 174 -14.83 -30.68 -11.83
CA SER A 174 -14.53 -30.59 -13.25
C SER A 174 -13.70 -29.36 -13.60
N ALA A 175 -13.22 -29.35 -14.84
CA ALA A 175 -12.35 -28.31 -15.39
C ALA A 175 -12.75 -26.86 -15.05
N PRO A 176 -14.03 -26.44 -14.96
CA PRO A 176 -14.37 -25.08 -14.53
C PRO A 176 -13.88 -24.74 -13.12
N LYS A 177 -14.05 -25.63 -12.13
CA LYS A 177 -13.56 -25.37 -10.76
C LYS A 177 -12.04 -25.38 -10.68
N GLU A 178 -11.41 -26.37 -11.30
CA GLU A 178 -9.95 -26.49 -11.30
C GLU A 178 -9.29 -25.32 -12.04
N ALA A 179 -9.84 -24.91 -13.20
CA ALA A 179 -9.38 -23.73 -13.93
C ALA A 179 -9.60 -22.44 -13.13
N THR A 180 -10.71 -22.28 -12.42
CA THR A 180 -10.96 -21.10 -11.57
C THR A 180 -9.94 -21.03 -10.43
N PHE A 181 -9.71 -22.14 -9.72
CA PHE A 181 -8.75 -22.23 -8.62
C PHE A 181 -7.30 -22.04 -9.10
N ALA A 182 -6.96 -22.51 -10.32
CA ALA A 182 -5.65 -22.31 -10.92
C ALA A 182 -5.44 -20.90 -11.51
N ALA A 183 -6.50 -20.24 -11.99
CA ALA A 183 -6.42 -18.92 -12.64
C ALA A 183 -6.39 -17.74 -11.66
N PHE A 184 -6.75 -17.96 -10.39
CA PHE A 184 -6.53 -17.01 -9.28
C PHE A 184 -5.53 -17.61 -8.27
N PRO A 185 -4.20 -17.62 -8.57
CA PRO A 185 -3.24 -18.31 -7.73
C PRO A 185 -3.02 -17.58 -6.39
N SER A 186 -2.91 -18.37 -5.33
CA SER A 186 -2.42 -17.92 -4.02
C SER A 186 -1.05 -17.21 -4.13
N PRO A 187 -0.69 -16.28 -3.22
CA PRO A 187 0.47 -15.38 -3.38
C PRO A 187 1.88 -16.03 -3.30
N SER A 188 2.00 -17.35 -3.33
CA SER A 188 3.16 -18.11 -2.85
C SER A 188 4.26 -18.41 -3.86
N HIS A 189 4.13 -18.03 -5.14
CA HIS A 189 5.19 -18.20 -6.16
C HIS A 189 5.66 -16.87 -6.76
N SER A 190 6.30 -16.05 -5.92
CA SER A 190 7.17 -14.94 -6.30
C SER A 190 8.55 -15.42 -6.81
N GLY A 191 8.54 -16.33 -7.79
CA GLY A 191 9.76 -16.86 -8.43
C GLY A 191 9.55 -17.06 -9.92
N GLN A 192 10.34 -16.37 -10.76
CA GLN A 192 10.26 -16.39 -12.22
C GLN A 192 8.99 -15.74 -12.84
N ARG A 193 8.87 -14.41 -12.69
CA ARG A 193 8.03 -13.62 -13.61
C ARG A 193 8.78 -13.44 -14.94
N GLY A 194 8.58 -14.39 -15.87
CA GLY A 194 8.88 -14.17 -17.27
C GLY A 194 8.00 -13.04 -17.86
N PRO A 195 8.32 -12.52 -19.06
CA PRO A 195 7.50 -11.49 -19.67
C PRO A 195 6.08 -12.01 -19.90
N ILE A 196 5.08 -11.14 -19.66
CA ILE A 196 3.67 -11.44 -19.95
C ILE A 196 3.54 -11.58 -21.47
N ARG A 197 3.64 -12.82 -21.96
CA ARG A 197 3.35 -13.13 -23.37
C ARG A 197 1.84 -13.06 -23.57
N HIS A 198 1.41 -12.49 -24.69
CA HIS A 198 0.05 -12.72 -25.18
C HIS A 198 -0.21 -14.24 -25.23
N CYS A 199 -1.39 -14.66 -24.77
CA CYS A 199 -1.70 -16.08 -24.60
C CYS A 199 -1.66 -16.79 -25.97
N GLY A 200 -0.70 -17.70 -26.14
CA GLY A 200 -0.47 -18.41 -27.40
C GLY A 200 0.53 -19.57 -27.28
N SER A 201 0.04 -20.78 -27.58
CA SER A 201 0.79 -21.95 -28.10
C SER A 201 1.80 -22.74 -27.24
N GLU A 202 1.95 -22.57 -25.92
CA GLU A 202 2.98 -23.30 -25.15
C GLU A 202 2.47 -24.31 -24.08
N TRP A 203 1.26 -24.89 -24.26
CA TRP A 203 0.72 -25.95 -23.37
C TRP A 203 0.58 -27.36 -23.99
N GLN A 204 0.90 -27.55 -25.27
CA GLN A 204 0.62 -28.80 -26.02
C GLN A 204 1.55 -30.00 -25.71
N ARG A 205 2.46 -29.93 -24.72
CA ARG A 205 3.52 -30.95 -24.55
C ARG A 205 3.34 -31.97 -23.40
N HIS A 206 2.32 -31.84 -22.55
CA HIS A 206 2.17 -32.71 -21.36
C HIS A 206 0.84 -33.47 -21.22
N SER A 207 -0.03 -33.43 -22.23
CA SER A 207 -1.38 -34.02 -22.17
C SER A 207 -1.69 -34.94 -23.37
N GLN A 208 -0.80 -35.90 -23.68
CA GLN A 208 -1.20 -37.07 -24.48
C GLN A 208 -1.66 -38.21 -23.56
N PRO A 209 -2.90 -38.74 -23.72
CA PRO A 209 -3.38 -39.86 -22.94
C PRO A 209 -2.68 -41.16 -23.35
N ARG A 210 -2.26 -41.97 -22.37
CA ARG A 210 -1.78 -43.34 -22.62
C ARG A 210 -2.93 -44.24 -23.04
N THR A 211 -2.94 -44.68 -24.29
CA THR A 211 -3.82 -45.76 -24.77
C THR A 211 -3.46 -47.09 -24.12
N PRO A 212 -4.43 -47.90 -23.62
CA PRO A 212 -4.15 -49.23 -23.12
C PRO A 212 -3.83 -50.19 -24.28
N SER A 213 -2.66 -50.80 -24.26
CA SER A 213 -2.26 -51.82 -25.24
C SER A 213 -2.93 -53.16 -24.94
N LEU A 214 -3.74 -53.70 -25.86
CA LEU A 214 -4.09 -55.12 -25.86
C LEU A 214 -2.84 -55.95 -26.20
N SER A 215 -2.39 -56.80 -25.27
CA SER A 215 -1.36 -57.80 -25.55
C SER A 215 -2.00 -59.10 -26.04
N PRO A 216 -1.60 -59.66 -27.19
CA PRO A 216 -2.07 -60.96 -27.65
C PRO A 216 -1.19 -62.12 -27.15
N GLY A 217 -1.83 -63.27 -26.88
CA GLY A 217 -1.17 -64.57 -26.99
C GLY A 217 -0.85 -65.29 -25.68
N LEU A 218 -1.68 -66.28 -25.34
CA LEU A 218 -1.26 -67.46 -24.59
C LEU A 218 -1.83 -68.68 -25.33
N GLN A 219 -0.94 -69.53 -25.84
CA GLN A 219 -1.30 -70.68 -26.66
C GLN A 219 -1.91 -71.80 -25.80
N GLN A 220 -2.95 -72.45 -26.30
CA GLN A 220 -3.39 -73.74 -25.80
C GLN A 220 -3.23 -74.77 -26.93
N LYS A 221 -2.32 -75.74 -26.73
CA LYS A 221 -2.06 -76.83 -27.69
C LYS A 221 -3.12 -77.91 -27.54
N SER A 222 -3.64 -78.39 -28.67
CA SER A 222 -4.38 -79.63 -28.77
C SER A 222 -3.48 -80.75 -29.27
N HIS A 223 -3.39 -81.85 -28.52
CA HIS A 223 -3.26 -83.22 -29.02
C HIS A 223 -3.63 -84.20 -27.91
#